data_AF-A0A7Y7IPX7-F1
#
_entry.id   AF-A0A7Y7IPX7-F1
#
_cell.length_a   1.000
_cell.length_b   1.000
_cell.length_c   1.000
_cell.angle_alpha   90.00
_cell.angle_beta   90.00
_cell.angle_gamma   90.00
#
_symmetry.space_group_name_H-M   'P 1'
#
loop_
_entity.id
_entity.type
_entity.pdbx_description
1 polymer ?
#
loop_
_entity_poly.entity_id
_entity_poly.type
_entity_poly.pdbx_seq_one_letter_code
_entity_poly.pdbx_strand_id
1 'polypeptide(L)'
;MTMETSDRFNAREIRQYTFRAGLSRTEGGVMELVSEAYTFVLGGLTLLTMAGAIIVGLRNSLGVGHESALAATVVAPGFHSVTLLQASATVMITLAAALLAVEMTVGPITMTLPQTAWWLGLPVRRRGFIQPGFLKSLIWPAAAAVVVVIPVALGMASAPTPGRIALAVLCGIGLGWLLYGLAAWCQITNTGGWLKVLTGVVTLVAPLTLVGTALYNNTAGTGAITGAQTAWLEYLPTSWPLLVANGALWPLVMVLFALLLLAGVYWNLERITTAKLKEGAAAGAYVAGSLMSMDASELSRSLGGGRSSGNAKIRLPLVFHGGTVFSRSVKTLLSTHATMALRSPLSLLRVLVLAAIPASLAAVQYLGNAVLIAVVLYFCAHFAATSLGATARFANGNPAVDMLMPLPAKIVRRVHYVWPAVGMTVWAAMCFGLLLALGVGSPALLVLAILAGPGLGGATLRAAFRPAPDWNMPAVATASGPIPTGAVRAFLVGPDLTLISLLPVLICLISGGVPPIAFPAQLGLTLIAYAWGTHVRKPKSAKSGGLFGMPPVPVQK
;
A
#
# COMPACT_ATOMS: atom_id res chain seq x y z
N MET A 1 1.55 47.87 -42.60
CA MET A 1 1.86 46.44 -42.36
C MET A 1 0.95 45.91 -41.27
N THR A 2 -0.21 45.40 -41.64
CA THR A 2 -1.20 44.79 -40.74
C THR A 2 -1.68 43.51 -41.39
N MET A 3 -0.80 42.49 -41.42
CA MET A 3 -1.22 41.12 -41.64
C MET A 3 -1.77 40.61 -40.31
N GLU A 4 -3.08 40.40 -40.30
CA GLU A 4 -3.85 39.86 -39.20
C GLU A 4 -3.21 38.58 -38.66
N THR A 5 -2.89 38.59 -37.37
CA THR A 5 -2.49 37.41 -36.60
C THR A 5 -3.71 36.52 -36.30
N SER A 6 -4.47 36.12 -37.33
CA SER A 6 -5.73 35.35 -37.17
C SER A 6 -5.51 33.85 -37.02
N ASP A 7 -4.37 33.29 -37.43
CA ASP A 7 -4.13 31.84 -37.41
C ASP A 7 -3.27 31.39 -36.22
N ARG A 8 -3.62 31.82 -35.00
CA ARG A 8 -3.02 31.22 -33.79
C ARG A 8 -3.87 30.04 -33.35
N PHE A 9 -3.38 28.82 -33.59
CA PHE A 9 -3.99 27.59 -33.10
C PHE A 9 -4.37 27.70 -31.61
N ASN A 10 -5.62 27.40 -31.29
CA ASN A 10 -6.09 27.38 -29.92
C ASN A 10 -5.61 26.09 -29.22
N ALA A 11 -5.43 26.13 -27.90
CA ALA A 11 -5.10 24.95 -27.10
C ALA A 11 -6.12 23.81 -27.29
N ARG A 12 -7.39 24.13 -27.58
CA ARG A 12 -8.41 23.14 -27.92
C ARG A 12 -8.11 22.40 -29.23
N GLU A 13 -7.68 23.11 -30.27
CA GLU A 13 -7.38 22.53 -31.58
C GLU A 13 -6.13 21.65 -31.51
N ILE A 14 -5.08 22.11 -30.82
CA ILE A 14 -3.84 21.33 -30.62
C ILE A 14 -4.13 20.02 -29.89
N ARG A 15 -5.00 20.06 -28.86
CA ARG A 15 -5.43 18.85 -28.14
C ARG A 15 -6.27 17.92 -29.01
N GLN A 16 -7.19 18.45 -29.80
CA GLN A 16 -8.00 17.64 -30.70
C GLN A 16 -7.13 16.97 -31.76
N TYR A 17 -6.17 17.69 -32.33
CA TYR A 17 -5.21 17.15 -33.29
C TYR A 17 -4.37 16.03 -32.67
N THR A 18 -3.74 16.27 -31.52
CA THR A 18 -2.93 15.26 -30.82
C THR A 18 -3.74 14.05 -30.36
N PHE A 19 -4.98 14.25 -29.91
CA PHE A 19 -5.87 13.16 -29.55
C PHE A 19 -6.26 12.32 -30.77
N ARG A 20 -6.62 12.95 -31.90
CA ARG A 20 -6.92 12.25 -33.16
C ARG A 20 -5.71 11.48 -33.70
N ALA A 21 -4.52 12.08 -33.65
CA ALA A 21 -3.28 11.42 -34.07
C ALA A 21 -2.88 10.27 -33.14
N GLY A 22 -3.23 10.35 -31.86
CA GLY A 22 -3.08 9.24 -30.90
C GLY A 22 -4.05 8.10 -31.22
N LEU A 23 -5.33 8.43 -31.42
CA LEU A 23 -6.38 7.46 -31.75
C LEU A 23 -6.09 6.70 -33.04
N SER A 24 -5.56 7.38 -34.07
CA SER A 24 -5.20 6.73 -35.35
C SER A 24 -4.07 5.71 -35.23
N ARG A 25 -3.39 5.63 -34.08
CA ARG A 25 -2.32 4.66 -33.81
C ARG A 25 -2.73 3.58 -32.80
N THR A 26 -3.92 3.68 -32.22
CA THR A 26 -4.45 2.70 -31.26
C THR A 26 -5.54 1.87 -31.92
N GLU A 27 -5.34 0.56 -31.94
CA GLU A 27 -6.29 -0.40 -32.55
C GLU A 27 -7.32 -0.95 -31.54
N GLY A 28 -7.28 -0.52 -30.27
CA GLY A 28 -8.17 -1.01 -29.20
C GLY A 28 -9.44 -0.18 -29.00
N GLY A 29 -10.59 -0.85 -28.82
CA GLY A 29 -11.88 -0.22 -28.60
C GLY A 29 -12.15 0.14 -27.13
N VAL A 30 -12.89 1.22 -26.86
CA VAL A 30 -13.32 1.61 -25.50
C VAL A 30 -14.13 0.50 -24.81
N MET A 31 -14.91 -0.26 -25.58
CA MET A 31 -15.72 -1.36 -25.08
C MET A 31 -14.87 -2.52 -24.56
N GLU A 32 -13.68 -2.73 -25.14
CA GLU A 32 -12.73 -3.74 -24.70
C GLU A 32 -12.24 -3.41 -23.29
N LEU A 33 -11.82 -2.16 -23.07
CA LEU A 33 -11.37 -1.68 -21.76
C LEU A 33 -12.46 -1.77 -20.67
N VAL A 34 -13.72 -1.51 -21.01
CA VAL A 34 -14.87 -1.67 -20.09
C VAL A 34 -15.12 -3.15 -19.79
N SER A 35 -15.13 -4.01 -20.80
CA SER A 35 -15.30 -5.45 -20.65
C SER A 35 -14.21 -6.06 -19.78
N GLU A 36 -12.97 -5.61 -19.95
CA GLU A 36 -11.82 -6.01 -19.15
C GLU A 36 -11.98 -5.61 -17.68
N ALA A 37 -12.25 -4.33 -17.42
CA ALA A 37 -12.46 -3.85 -16.06
C ALA A 37 -13.60 -4.61 -15.35
N TYR A 38 -14.70 -4.86 -16.06
CA TYR A 38 -15.81 -5.66 -15.55
C TYR A 38 -15.37 -7.10 -15.20
N THR A 39 -14.65 -7.76 -16.10
CA THR A 39 -14.20 -9.14 -15.91
C THR A 39 -13.22 -9.27 -14.73
N PHE A 40 -12.31 -8.30 -14.55
CA PHE A 40 -11.40 -8.27 -13.41
C PHE A 40 -12.12 -8.06 -12.09
N VAL A 41 -13.05 -7.10 -12.03
CA VAL A 41 -13.82 -6.83 -10.80
C VAL A 41 -14.68 -8.04 -10.42
N LEU A 42 -15.39 -8.61 -11.40
CA LEU A 42 -16.23 -9.78 -11.16
C LEU A 42 -15.40 -11.00 -10.77
N GLY A 43 -14.29 -11.26 -11.48
CA GLY A 43 -13.38 -12.37 -11.19
C GLY A 43 -12.70 -12.26 -9.83
N GLY A 44 -12.31 -11.05 -9.42
CA GLY A 44 -11.77 -10.80 -8.08
C GLY A 44 -12.80 -11.06 -6.98
N LEU A 45 -14.05 -10.61 -7.20
CA LEU A 45 -15.14 -10.78 -6.25
C LEU A 45 -15.55 -12.26 -6.12
N THR A 46 -15.64 -13.01 -7.22
CA THR A 46 -15.96 -14.45 -7.19
C THR A 46 -14.86 -15.27 -6.53
N LEU A 47 -13.58 -14.95 -6.77
CA LEU A 47 -12.47 -15.62 -6.08
C LEU A 47 -12.51 -15.38 -4.56
N LEU A 48 -12.80 -14.14 -4.13
CA LEU A 48 -12.94 -13.81 -2.71
C LEU A 48 -14.12 -14.54 -2.06
N THR A 49 -15.28 -14.61 -2.72
CA THR A 49 -16.45 -15.32 -2.17
C THR A 49 -16.24 -16.82 -2.12
N MET A 50 -15.64 -17.43 -3.16
CA MET A 50 -15.30 -18.87 -3.17
C MET A 50 -14.28 -19.21 -2.08
N ALA A 51 -13.22 -18.40 -1.91
CA ALA A 51 -12.24 -18.61 -0.85
C ALA A 51 -12.89 -18.55 0.54
N GLY A 52 -13.77 -17.58 0.77
CA GLY A 52 -14.56 -17.48 2.00
C GLY A 52 -15.43 -18.71 2.25
N ALA A 53 -16.13 -19.19 1.22
CA ALA A 53 -16.98 -20.38 1.31
C ALA A 53 -16.20 -21.67 1.63
N ILE A 54 -15.02 -21.86 1.01
CA ILE A 54 -14.15 -23.03 1.26
C ILE A 54 -13.65 -23.03 2.71
N ILE A 55 -13.27 -21.87 3.25
CA ILE A 55 -12.81 -21.74 4.64
C ILE A 55 -13.93 -22.09 5.63
N VAL A 56 -15.15 -21.59 5.38
CA VAL A 56 -16.33 -21.93 6.18
C VAL A 56 -16.63 -23.44 6.11
N GLY A 57 -16.57 -24.02 4.91
CA GLY A 57 -16.78 -25.45 4.69
C GLY A 57 -15.78 -26.34 5.44
N LEU A 58 -14.48 -26.04 5.34
CA LEU A 58 -13.41 -26.77 6.03
C LEU A 58 -13.58 -26.74 7.55
N ARG A 59 -13.97 -25.60 8.13
CA ARG A 59 -14.20 -25.48 9.58
C ARG A 59 -15.37 -26.34 10.04
N ASN A 60 -16.47 -26.36 9.27
CA ASN A 60 -17.63 -27.20 9.56
C ASN A 60 -17.27 -28.70 9.47
N SER A 61 -16.47 -29.10 8.48
CA SER A 61 -16.00 -30.50 8.34
C SER A 61 -15.01 -30.92 9.43
N LEU A 62 -14.26 -29.99 10.02
CA LEU A 62 -13.31 -30.27 11.11
C LEU A 62 -13.97 -30.29 12.50
N GLY A 63 -15.29 -30.06 12.61
CA GLY A 63 -16.02 -30.09 13.89
C GLY A 63 -15.66 -28.97 14.85
N VAL A 64 -15.01 -27.90 14.36
CA VAL A 64 -14.53 -26.79 15.20
C VAL A 64 -15.63 -25.73 15.33
N GLY A 65 -16.59 -25.99 16.22
CA GLY A 65 -17.62 -25.04 16.67
C GLY A 65 -18.91 -24.99 15.83
N HIS A 66 -20.06 -24.95 16.50
CA HIS A 66 -21.40 -24.90 15.87
C HIS A 66 -21.84 -23.49 15.44
N GLU A 67 -21.09 -22.45 15.81
CA GLU A 67 -21.37 -21.06 15.39
C GLU A 67 -20.67 -20.73 14.08
N SER A 68 -21.36 -20.04 13.17
CA SER A 68 -20.79 -19.58 11.89
C SER A 68 -19.48 -18.81 12.11
N ALA A 69 -18.44 -19.14 11.34
CA ALA A 69 -17.14 -18.45 11.38
C ALA A 69 -17.25 -16.93 11.12
N LEU A 70 -18.36 -16.51 10.49
CA LEU A 70 -18.69 -15.12 10.25
C LEU A 70 -19.28 -14.40 11.47
N ALA A 71 -19.81 -15.15 12.44
CA ALA A 71 -20.54 -14.65 13.61
C ALA A 71 -19.78 -14.84 14.94
N ALA A 72 -18.86 -15.81 15.02
CA ALA A 72 -18.09 -16.07 16.23
C ALA A 72 -17.10 -14.93 16.51
N THR A 73 -17.32 -14.19 17.59
CA THR A 73 -16.38 -13.17 18.09
C THR A 73 -15.16 -13.86 18.69
N VAL A 74 -13.97 -13.54 18.18
CA VAL A 74 -12.70 -14.13 18.69
C VAL A 74 -12.26 -13.50 20.03
N VAL A 75 -12.88 -12.38 20.41
CA VAL A 75 -12.57 -11.67 21.65
C VAL A 75 -13.13 -12.46 22.83
N ALA A 76 -12.26 -12.79 23.80
CA ALA A 76 -12.67 -13.52 24.99
C ALA A 76 -13.73 -12.75 25.83
N PRO A 77 -14.63 -13.45 26.54
CA PRO A 77 -15.60 -12.82 27.43
C PRO A 77 -14.90 -11.96 28.50
N GLY A 78 -15.30 -10.70 28.64
CA GLY A 78 -14.72 -9.75 29.62
C GLY A 78 -13.75 -8.71 29.04
N PHE A 79 -13.40 -8.79 27.75
CA PHE A 79 -12.67 -7.74 27.05
C PHE A 79 -13.63 -6.70 26.47
N HIS A 80 -13.28 -5.42 26.64
CA HIS A 80 -14.10 -4.30 26.18
C HIS A 80 -13.74 -3.93 24.73
N SER A 81 -14.74 -3.92 23.85
CA SER A 81 -14.57 -3.47 22.47
C SER A 81 -14.67 -1.96 22.35
N VAL A 82 -14.01 -1.42 21.33
CA VAL A 82 -14.12 -0.02 20.91
C VAL A 82 -15.45 0.17 20.18
N THR A 83 -16.11 1.29 20.42
CA THR A 83 -17.38 1.63 19.79
C THR A 83 -17.24 1.72 18.26
N LEU A 84 -18.27 1.28 17.54
CA LEU A 84 -18.27 1.32 16.07
C LEU A 84 -18.10 2.75 15.54
N LEU A 85 -18.62 3.75 16.25
CA LEU A 85 -18.46 5.17 15.91
C LEU A 85 -16.99 5.59 15.93
N GLN A 86 -16.25 5.28 17.00
CA GLN A 86 -14.83 5.62 17.08
C GLN A 86 -14.02 4.88 16.01
N ALA A 87 -14.30 3.61 15.76
CA ALA A 87 -13.65 2.82 14.72
C ALA A 87 -13.90 3.40 13.31
N SER A 88 -15.14 3.76 13.00
CA SER A 88 -15.48 4.35 11.71
C SER A 88 -14.82 5.72 11.53
N ALA A 89 -14.79 6.56 12.58
CA ALA A 89 -14.18 7.88 12.52
C ALA A 89 -12.67 7.78 12.25
N THR A 90 -11.95 6.89 12.93
CA THR A 90 -10.50 6.70 12.71
C THR A 90 -10.21 6.11 11.33
N VAL A 91 -11.01 5.16 10.84
CA VAL A 91 -10.89 4.63 9.47
C VAL A 91 -11.14 5.74 8.44
N MET A 92 -12.19 6.54 8.60
CA MET A 92 -12.47 7.65 7.67
C MET A 92 -11.37 8.72 7.69
N ILE A 93 -10.82 9.04 8.87
CA ILE A 93 -9.69 9.98 9.00
C ILE A 93 -8.42 9.43 8.34
N THR A 94 -8.10 8.15 8.56
CA THR A 94 -6.93 7.52 7.92
C THR A 94 -7.06 7.47 6.42
N LEU A 95 -8.23 7.10 5.89
CA LEU A 95 -8.52 7.10 4.46
C LEU A 95 -8.45 8.51 3.86
N ALA A 96 -9.02 9.50 4.51
CA ALA A 96 -8.95 10.91 4.09
C ALA A 96 -7.50 11.42 4.06
N ALA A 97 -6.71 11.12 5.11
CA ALA A 97 -5.32 11.51 5.18
C ALA A 97 -4.45 10.77 4.15
N ALA A 98 -4.74 9.50 3.87
CA ALA A 98 -4.07 8.71 2.84
C ALA A 98 -4.37 9.25 1.43
N LEU A 99 -5.64 9.54 1.14
CA LEU A 99 -6.06 10.16 -0.12
C LEU A 99 -5.33 11.49 -0.34
N LEU A 100 -5.37 12.37 0.66
CA LEU A 100 -4.68 13.66 0.60
C LEU A 100 -3.15 13.48 0.43
N ALA A 101 -2.53 12.52 1.12
CA ALA A 101 -1.10 12.24 0.98
C ALA A 101 -0.74 11.79 -0.45
N VAL A 102 -1.57 10.94 -1.06
CA VAL A 102 -1.41 10.49 -2.45
C VAL A 102 -1.54 11.67 -3.40
N GLU A 103 -2.58 12.48 -3.27
CA GLU A 103 -2.82 13.66 -4.11
C GLU A 103 -1.69 14.67 -3.99
N MET A 104 -1.22 14.98 -2.78
CA MET A 104 -0.10 15.89 -2.56
C MET A 104 1.23 15.36 -3.11
N THR A 105 1.37 14.03 -3.28
CA THR A 105 2.60 13.41 -3.80
C THR A 105 2.62 13.31 -5.31
N VAL A 106 1.52 12.87 -5.91
CA VAL A 106 1.37 12.81 -7.38
C VAL A 106 1.17 14.19 -7.98
N GLY A 107 0.58 15.11 -7.22
CA GLY A 107 0.05 16.38 -7.70
C GLY A 107 -1.36 16.16 -8.26
N PRO A 108 -2.41 16.76 -7.71
CA PRO A 108 -3.79 16.54 -8.19
C PRO A 108 -3.97 16.98 -9.65
N ILE A 109 -3.17 17.94 -10.11
CA ILE A 109 -3.18 18.44 -11.47
C ILE A 109 -1.92 17.93 -12.17
N THR A 110 -2.07 16.87 -12.95
CA THR A 110 -0.99 16.30 -13.75
C THR A 110 -1.22 16.51 -15.25
N MET A 111 -0.11 16.58 -15.97
CA MET A 111 -0.05 16.43 -17.42
C MET A 111 0.86 15.23 -17.70
N THR A 112 0.73 14.58 -18.86
CA THR A 112 1.66 13.49 -19.18
C THR A 112 3.05 14.03 -19.51
N LEU A 113 4.10 13.20 -19.37
CA LEU A 113 5.48 13.60 -19.73
C LEU A 113 5.57 14.18 -21.16
N PRO A 114 4.98 13.55 -22.21
CA PRO A 114 4.94 14.16 -23.54
C PRO A 114 4.22 15.51 -23.57
N GLN A 115 3.08 15.64 -22.91
CA GLN A 115 2.34 16.91 -22.87
C GLN A 115 3.15 18.02 -22.22
N THR A 116 3.87 17.73 -21.13
CA THR A 116 4.73 18.74 -20.48
C THR A 116 5.95 19.13 -21.32
N ALA A 117 6.50 18.20 -22.10
CA ALA A 117 7.63 18.47 -22.99
C ALA A 117 7.22 19.31 -24.21
N TRP A 118 6.09 18.97 -24.83
CA TRP A 118 5.68 19.54 -26.11
C TRP A 118 4.70 20.72 -25.99
N TRP A 119 3.76 20.71 -25.03
CA TRP A 119 2.70 21.74 -24.98
C TRP A 119 3.10 22.97 -24.15
N LEU A 120 3.93 22.81 -23.11
CA LEU A 120 4.27 23.92 -22.21
C LEU A 120 5.19 24.98 -22.86
N GLY A 121 5.88 24.63 -23.94
CA GLY A 121 6.72 25.54 -24.71
C GLY A 121 5.96 26.35 -25.77
N LEU A 122 4.70 26.03 -26.05
CA LEU A 122 3.92 26.70 -27.09
C LEU A 122 3.42 28.08 -26.62
N PRO A 123 3.37 29.09 -27.50
CA PRO A 123 2.93 30.45 -27.18
C PRO A 123 1.40 30.55 -27.07
N VAL A 124 0.76 29.67 -26.31
CA VAL A 124 -0.70 29.60 -26.09
C VAL A 124 -1.00 29.68 -24.59
N ARG A 125 -2.17 30.23 -24.22
CA ARG A 125 -2.60 30.33 -22.81
C ARG A 125 -2.60 28.95 -22.14
N ARG A 126 -1.80 28.80 -21.08
CA ARG A 126 -1.57 27.53 -20.37
C ARG A 126 -2.83 26.91 -19.78
N ARG A 127 -3.78 27.74 -19.33
CA ARG A 127 -5.07 27.29 -18.79
C ARG A 127 -5.80 26.33 -19.73
N GLY A 128 -5.75 26.62 -21.03
CA GLY A 128 -6.37 25.79 -22.06
C GLY A 128 -5.85 24.35 -22.05
N PHE A 129 -4.57 24.12 -21.74
CA PHE A 129 -4.00 22.77 -21.69
C PHE A 129 -4.28 22.04 -20.38
N ILE A 130 -4.27 22.76 -19.26
CA ILE A 130 -4.36 22.18 -17.90
C ILE A 130 -5.81 21.83 -17.54
N GLN A 131 -6.79 22.62 -17.99
CA GLN A 131 -8.18 22.54 -17.57
C GLN A 131 -8.84 21.15 -17.65
N PRO A 132 -8.75 20.38 -18.76
CA PRO A 132 -9.38 19.06 -18.78
C PRO A 132 -8.64 18.04 -17.95
N GLY A 133 -7.33 18.21 -17.74
CA GLY A 133 -6.58 17.37 -16.81
C GLY A 133 -7.21 17.50 -15.42
N PHE A 134 -7.35 18.74 -14.95
CA PHE A 134 -8.01 19.09 -13.69
C PHE A 134 -9.45 18.55 -13.59
N LEU A 135 -10.29 18.77 -14.62
CA LEU A 135 -11.69 18.31 -14.59
C LEU A 135 -11.81 16.78 -14.63
N LYS A 136 -10.95 16.10 -15.39
CA LYS A 136 -10.93 14.63 -15.44
C LYS A 136 -10.44 14.03 -14.12
N SER A 137 -9.46 14.66 -13.46
CA SER A 137 -8.94 14.17 -12.19
C SER A 137 -9.95 14.26 -11.04
N LEU A 138 -10.99 15.10 -11.13
CA LEU A 138 -12.08 15.16 -10.12
C LEU A 138 -12.91 13.87 -10.03
N ILE A 139 -12.87 13.02 -11.06
CA ILE A 139 -13.59 11.75 -11.09
C ILE A 139 -13.01 10.78 -10.04
N TRP A 140 -11.69 10.77 -9.85
CA TRP A 140 -11.02 9.85 -8.93
C TRP A 140 -11.41 10.03 -7.45
N PRO A 141 -11.34 11.24 -6.85
CA PRO A 141 -11.78 11.43 -5.46
C PRO A 141 -13.29 11.21 -5.30
N ALA A 142 -14.09 11.53 -6.32
CA ALA A 142 -15.53 11.24 -6.30
C ALA A 142 -15.81 9.72 -6.29
N ALA A 143 -15.14 8.97 -7.15
CA ALA A 143 -15.26 7.51 -7.19
C ALA A 143 -14.78 6.87 -5.87
N ALA A 144 -13.66 7.34 -5.31
CA ALA A 144 -13.16 6.88 -4.01
C ALA A 144 -14.18 7.14 -2.89
N ALA A 145 -14.79 8.34 -2.87
CA ALA A 145 -15.83 8.67 -1.89
C ALA A 145 -17.06 7.79 -2.04
N VAL A 146 -17.53 7.51 -3.27
CA VAL A 146 -18.67 6.61 -3.52
C VAL A 146 -18.38 5.20 -2.98
N VAL A 147 -17.21 4.64 -3.30
CA VAL A 147 -16.81 3.29 -2.89
C VAL A 147 -16.72 3.16 -1.37
N VAL A 148 -16.29 4.21 -0.67
CA VAL A 148 -16.15 4.20 0.80
C VAL A 148 -17.47 4.52 1.51
N VAL A 149 -18.19 5.54 1.07
CA VAL A 149 -19.37 6.05 1.79
C VAL A 149 -20.59 5.14 1.63
N ILE A 150 -20.78 4.48 0.48
CA ILE A 150 -21.95 3.59 0.30
C ILE A 150 -21.95 2.44 1.33
N PRO A 151 -20.88 1.62 1.44
CA PRO A 151 -20.87 0.52 2.43
C PRO A 151 -20.97 1.03 3.87
N VAL A 152 -20.29 2.13 4.18
CA VAL A 152 -20.28 2.74 5.52
C VAL A 152 -21.67 3.27 5.90
N ALA A 153 -22.34 3.99 4.99
CA ALA A 153 -23.69 4.49 5.23
C ALA A 153 -24.72 3.36 5.33
N LEU A 154 -24.60 2.32 4.50
CA LEU A 154 -25.49 1.14 4.58
C LEU A 154 -25.31 0.36 5.88
N GLY A 155 -24.08 0.24 6.37
CA GLY A 155 -23.78 -0.53 7.58
C GLY A 155 -24.03 0.22 8.90
N MET A 156 -24.02 1.55 8.88
CA MET A 156 -24.03 2.36 10.11
C MET A 156 -25.22 3.30 10.28
N ALA A 157 -26.00 3.57 9.24
CA ALA A 157 -27.17 4.45 9.36
C ALA A 157 -28.27 3.78 10.19
N SER A 158 -28.89 4.55 11.09
CA SER A 158 -30.02 4.08 11.91
C SER A 158 -31.27 3.77 11.09
N ALA A 159 -31.47 4.48 9.98
CA ALA A 159 -32.58 4.29 9.05
C ALA A 159 -32.10 4.52 7.60
N PRO A 160 -31.53 3.50 6.94
CA PRO A 160 -31.02 3.62 5.58
C PRO A 160 -32.19 3.81 4.60
N THR A 161 -32.33 5.03 4.07
CA THR A 161 -33.24 5.34 2.96
C THR A 161 -32.41 5.71 1.73
N PRO A 162 -32.83 5.33 0.50
CA PRO A 162 -32.06 5.63 -0.71
C PRO A 162 -31.72 7.11 -0.85
N GLY A 163 -32.66 8.01 -0.49
CA GLY A 163 -32.44 9.45 -0.51
C GLY A 163 -31.36 9.93 0.47
N ARG A 164 -31.35 9.43 1.72
CA ARG A 164 -30.32 9.79 2.70
C ARG A 164 -28.95 9.25 2.34
N ILE A 165 -28.89 8.04 1.77
CA ILE A 165 -27.65 7.46 1.26
C ILE A 165 -27.11 8.29 0.09
N ALA A 166 -27.97 8.69 -0.84
CA ALA A 166 -27.57 9.56 -1.95
C ALA A 166 -27.01 10.91 -1.47
N LEU A 167 -27.64 11.53 -0.47
CA LEU A 167 -27.15 12.76 0.15
C LEU A 167 -25.82 12.54 0.92
N ALA A 168 -25.68 11.42 1.62
CA ALA A 168 -24.43 11.05 2.30
C ALA A 168 -23.28 10.87 1.29
N VAL A 169 -23.55 10.20 0.17
CA VAL A 169 -22.59 10.05 -0.94
C VAL A 169 -22.21 11.41 -1.53
N LEU A 170 -23.18 12.30 -1.75
CA LEU A 170 -22.93 13.66 -2.23
C LEU A 170 -22.06 14.46 -1.23
N CYS A 171 -22.31 14.32 0.07
CA CYS A 171 -21.46 14.86 1.11
C CYS A 171 -20.04 14.27 1.06
N GLY A 172 -19.92 12.95 0.89
CA GLY A 172 -18.63 12.27 0.72
C GLY A 172 -17.84 12.75 -0.49
N ILE A 173 -18.51 12.93 -1.63
CA ILE A 173 -17.92 13.52 -2.85
C ILE A 173 -17.43 14.93 -2.56
N GLY A 174 -18.23 15.73 -1.83
CA GLY A 174 -17.83 17.06 -1.36
C GLY A 174 -16.54 17.03 -0.54
N LEU A 175 -16.40 16.09 0.40
CA LEU A 175 -15.17 15.90 1.19
C LEU A 175 -13.98 15.54 0.29
N GLY A 176 -14.15 14.57 -0.61
CA GLY A 176 -13.11 14.16 -1.55
C GLY A 176 -12.64 15.32 -2.44
N TRP A 177 -13.58 16.12 -2.94
CA TRP A 177 -13.29 17.33 -3.71
C TRP A 177 -12.64 18.44 -2.89
N LEU A 178 -12.99 18.57 -1.62
CA LEU A 178 -12.35 19.51 -0.71
C LEU A 178 -10.89 19.13 -0.46
N LEU A 179 -10.59 17.85 -0.21
CA LEU A 179 -9.23 17.35 -0.05
C LEU A 179 -8.42 17.53 -1.35
N TYR A 180 -9.01 17.19 -2.49
CA TYR A 180 -8.41 17.42 -3.80
C TYR A 180 -8.14 18.91 -4.05
N GLY A 181 -9.09 19.78 -3.72
CA GLY A 181 -8.96 21.23 -3.83
C GLY A 181 -7.87 21.78 -2.93
N LEU A 182 -7.72 21.27 -1.71
CA LEU A 182 -6.63 21.63 -0.79
C LEU A 182 -5.27 21.22 -1.34
N ALA A 183 -5.15 19.98 -1.83
CA ALA A 183 -3.92 19.51 -2.48
C ALA A 183 -3.57 20.37 -3.71
N ALA A 184 -4.58 20.76 -4.51
CA ALA A 184 -4.39 21.54 -5.71
C ALA A 184 -4.01 22.98 -5.38
N TRP A 185 -4.60 23.54 -4.33
CA TRP A 185 -4.22 24.84 -3.81
C TRP A 185 -2.77 24.84 -3.30
N CYS A 186 -2.37 23.83 -2.52
CA CYS A 186 -0.98 23.63 -2.09
C CYS A 186 -0.01 23.49 -3.29
N GLN A 187 -0.45 22.86 -4.38
CA GLN A 187 0.32 22.76 -5.63
C GLN A 187 0.48 24.14 -6.30
N ILE A 188 -0.57 24.97 -6.31
CA ILE A 188 -0.56 26.32 -6.87
C ILE A 188 0.35 27.26 -6.06
N THR A 189 0.21 27.26 -4.73
CA THR A 189 0.95 28.18 -3.85
C THR A 189 2.35 27.70 -3.51
N ASN A 190 2.70 26.46 -3.85
CA ASN A 190 3.93 25.79 -3.43
C ASN A 190 4.08 25.73 -1.89
N THR A 191 2.97 25.82 -1.16
CA THR A 191 2.92 25.71 0.30
C THR A 191 2.21 24.41 0.68
N GLY A 192 2.92 23.43 1.23
CA GLY A 192 2.29 22.15 1.59
C GLY A 192 3.20 21.13 2.26
N GLY A 193 4.45 21.47 2.56
CA GLY A 193 5.37 20.55 3.24
C GLY A 193 4.85 20.10 4.61
N TRP A 194 4.32 21.04 5.40
CA TRP A 194 3.75 20.74 6.72
C TRP A 194 2.52 19.82 6.64
N LEU A 195 1.65 20.04 5.64
CA LEU A 195 0.43 19.23 5.46
C LEU A 195 0.77 17.80 5.05
N LYS A 196 1.81 17.59 4.23
CA LYS A 196 2.34 16.25 3.91
C LYS A 196 2.86 15.52 5.16
N VAL A 197 3.52 16.23 6.06
CA VAL A 197 3.98 15.66 7.34
C VAL A 197 2.78 15.33 8.22
N LEU A 198 1.80 16.24 8.32
CA LEU A 198 0.60 16.04 9.11
C LEU A 198 -0.20 14.82 8.63
N THR A 199 -0.46 14.69 7.32
CA THR A 199 -1.18 13.52 6.78
C THR A 199 -0.40 12.23 6.99
N GLY A 200 0.94 12.28 6.86
CA GLY A 200 1.83 11.17 7.21
C GLY A 200 1.74 10.78 8.69
N VAL A 201 1.65 11.74 9.61
CA VAL A 201 1.49 11.47 11.05
C VAL A 201 0.10 10.91 11.34
N VAL A 202 -0.96 11.53 10.79
CA VAL A 202 -2.35 11.10 11.02
C VAL A 202 -2.59 9.67 10.54
N THR A 203 -2.10 9.32 9.35
CA THR A 203 -2.21 7.94 8.82
C THR A 203 -1.52 6.89 9.71
N LEU A 204 -0.49 7.29 10.47
CA LEU A 204 0.26 6.41 11.35
C LEU A 204 -0.32 6.35 12.76
N VAL A 205 -0.77 7.49 13.30
CA VAL A 205 -1.25 7.60 14.68
C VAL A 205 -2.66 7.06 14.84
N ALA A 206 -3.56 7.30 13.87
CA ALA A 206 -4.97 6.96 14.03
C ALA A 206 -5.23 5.45 14.29
N PRO A 207 -4.59 4.47 13.62
CA PRO A 207 -4.74 3.05 13.97
C PRO A 207 -4.25 2.73 15.39
N LEU A 208 -3.18 3.39 15.84
CA LEU A 208 -2.63 3.20 17.20
C LEU A 208 -3.59 3.71 18.28
N THR A 209 -4.37 4.75 18.00
CA THR A 209 -5.37 5.27 18.96
C THR A 209 -6.44 4.22 19.28
N LEU A 210 -6.89 3.44 18.29
CA LEU A 210 -7.87 2.36 18.51
C LEU A 210 -7.33 1.29 19.45
N VAL A 211 -6.10 0.82 19.19
CA VAL A 211 -5.44 -0.17 20.03
C VAL A 211 -5.22 0.37 21.44
N GLY A 212 -4.76 1.62 21.56
CA GLY A 212 -4.57 2.29 22.83
C GLY A 212 -5.85 2.39 23.65
N THR A 213 -6.97 2.79 23.03
CA THR A 213 -8.27 2.86 23.71
C THR A 213 -8.79 1.48 24.11
N ALA A 214 -8.58 0.45 23.28
CA ALA A 214 -9.00 -0.90 23.60
C ALA A 214 -8.23 -1.46 24.81
N LEU A 215 -6.90 -1.30 24.81
CA LEU A 215 -6.04 -1.70 25.94
C LEU A 215 -6.40 -0.93 27.21
N TYR A 216 -6.62 0.38 27.11
CA TYR A 216 -7.06 1.20 28.24
C TYR A 216 -8.40 0.71 28.81
N ASN A 217 -9.40 0.50 27.96
CA ASN A 217 -10.73 0.03 28.39
C ASN A 217 -10.65 -1.33 29.09
N ASN A 218 -9.79 -2.25 28.62
CA ASN A 218 -9.56 -3.54 29.28
C ASN A 218 -8.98 -3.39 30.69
N THR A 219 -8.13 -2.40 30.92
CA THR A 219 -7.54 -2.14 32.25
C THR A 219 -8.44 -1.30 33.16
N ALA A 220 -9.23 -0.39 32.59
CA ALA A 220 -10.00 0.60 33.35
C ALA A 220 -11.32 0.05 33.89
N GLY A 221 -11.87 -1.03 33.32
CA GLY A 221 -13.12 -1.65 33.76
C GLY A 221 -14.28 -0.65 33.82
N THR A 222 -14.68 -0.22 35.01
CA THR A 222 -15.74 0.79 35.24
C THR A 222 -15.38 2.20 34.74
N GLY A 223 -14.10 2.49 34.53
CA GLY A 223 -13.61 3.75 33.95
C GLY A 223 -13.41 3.72 32.43
N ALA A 224 -13.93 2.71 31.73
CA ALA A 224 -13.78 2.59 30.29
C ALA A 224 -14.34 3.82 29.54
N ILE A 225 -13.67 4.20 28.46
CA ILE A 225 -14.10 5.29 27.58
C ILE A 225 -15.40 4.86 26.92
N THR A 226 -16.50 5.50 27.31
CA THR A 226 -17.84 5.20 26.78
C THR A 226 -18.09 5.95 25.46
N GLY A 227 -19.14 5.53 24.74
CA GLY A 227 -19.59 6.22 23.53
C GLY A 227 -19.89 7.71 23.75
N ALA A 228 -20.31 8.10 24.95
CA ALA A 228 -20.57 9.50 25.29
C ALA A 228 -19.31 10.38 25.22
N GLN A 229 -18.16 9.86 25.66
CA GLN A 229 -16.88 10.58 25.64
C GLN A 229 -16.29 10.69 24.23
N THR A 230 -16.70 9.82 23.31
CA THR A 230 -16.25 9.78 21.91
C THR A 230 -17.27 10.37 20.93
N ALA A 231 -18.43 10.81 21.41
CA ALA A 231 -19.49 11.41 20.59
C ALA A 231 -19.02 12.64 19.80
N TRP A 232 -18.03 13.38 20.31
CA TRP A 232 -17.46 14.52 19.60
C TRP A 232 -16.80 14.13 18.26
N LEU A 233 -16.36 12.88 18.09
CA LEU A 233 -15.78 12.37 16.84
C LEU A 233 -16.80 12.34 15.69
N GLU A 234 -18.10 12.32 16.00
CA GLU A 234 -19.15 12.39 14.99
C GLU A 234 -19.18 13.76 14.28
N TYR A 235 -18.70 14.80 14.94
CA TYR A 235 -18.66 16.17 14.40
C TYR A 235 -17.41 16.47 13.57
N LEU A 236 -16.50 15.49 13.39
CA LEU A 236 -15.35 15.67 12.51
C LEU A 236 -15.80 15.70 11.04
N PRO A 237 -15.18 16.54 10.17
CA PRO A 237 -15.57 16.62 8.75
C PRO A 237 -15.56 15.28 8.00
N THR A 238 -14.75 14.33 8.46
CA THR A 238 -14.63 12.99 7.90
C THR A 238 -15.82 12.07 8.23
N SER A 239 -16.54 12.32 9.31
CA SER A 239 -17.74 11.58 9.75
C SER A 239 -19.05 12.26 9.35
N TRP A 240 -19.00 13.46 8.79
CA TRP A 240 -20.19 14.19 8.29
C TRP A 240 -21.07 13.41 7.30
N PRO A 241 -20.55 12.56 6.38
CA PRO A 241 -21.41 11.71 5.56
C PRO A 241 -22.31 10.78 6.38
N LEU A 242 -21.86 10.30 7.55
CA LEU A 242 -22.67 9.49 8.46
C LEU A 242 -23.79 10.31 9.11
N LEU A 243 -23.49 11.55 9.52
CA LEU A 243 -24.51 12.48 10.03
C LEU A 243 -25.62 12.75 9.01
N VAL A 244 -25.25 12.92 7.73
CA VAL A 244 -26.20 13.08 6.64
C VAL A 244 -27.04 11.82 6.43
N ALA A 245 -26.42 10.64 6.52
CA ALA A 245 -27.14 9.35 6.46
C ALA A 245 -28.16 9.22 7.61
N ASN A 246 -27.86 9.77 8.79
CA ASN A 246 -28.75 9.80 9.96
C ASN A 246 -29.83 10.91 9.87
N GLY A 247 -29.76 11.81 8.89
CA GLY A 247 -30.78 12.82 8.60
C GLY A 247 -30.40 14.27 8.89
N ALA A 248 -29.17 14.54 9.35
CA ALA A 248 -28.69 15.90 9.53
C ALA A 248 -28.26 16.52 8.19
N LEU A 249 -28.92 17.60 7.75
CA LEU A 249 -28.65 18.21 6.44
C LEU A 249 -27.55 19.28 6.46
N TRP A 250 -27.24 19.88 7.61
CA TRP A 250 -26.23 20.93 7.73
C TRP A 250 -24.84 20.57 7.20
N PRO A 251 -24.33 19.31 7.26
CA PRO A 251 -22.99 18.99 6.76
C PRO A 251 -22.86 19.10 5.22
N LEU A 252 -23.98 19.21 4.50
CA LEU A 252 -23.98 19.48 3.05
C LEU A 252 -23.33 20.82 2.69
N VAL A 253 -23.18 21.75 3.65
CA VAL A 253 -22.37 22.96 3.51
C VAL A 253 -20.94 22.66 3.04
N MET A 254 -20.39 21.47 3.34
CA MET A 254 -19.08 21.06 2.85
C MET A 254 -18.99 21.00 1.32
N VAL A 255 -20.09 20.65 0.64
CA VAL A 255 -20.14 20.62 -0.83
C VAL A 255 -19.99 22.03 -1.39
N LEU A 256 -20.63 23.03 -0.75
CA LEU A 256 -20.47 24.43 -1.13
C LEU A 256 -19.01 24.88 -0.95
N PHE A 257 -18.38 24.59 0.19
CA PHE A 257 -16.98 24.92 0.41
C PHE A 257 -16.04 24.23 -0.59
N ALA A 258 -16.29 22.96 -0.90
CA ALA A 258 -15.54 22.22 -1.91
C ALA A 258 -15.64 22.91 -3.27
N LEU A 259 -16.86 23.27 -3.72
CA LEU A 259 -17.08 23.95 -4.99
C LEU A 259 -16.43 25.33 -5.04
N LEU A 260 -16.48 26.12 -3.95
CA LEU A 260 -15.80 27.41 -3.86
C LEU A 260 -14.28 27.26 -3.95
N LEU A 261 -13.70 26.28 -3.27
CA LEU A 261 -12.27 26.00 -3.34
C LEU A 261 -11.86 25.53 -4.74
N LEU A 262 -12.64 24.64 -5.35
CA LEU A 262 -12.41 24.19 -6.73
C LEU A 262 -12.54 25.34 -7.75
N ALA A 263 -13.49 26.25 -7.57
CA ALA A 263 -13.60 27.46 -8.39
C ALA A 263 -12.37 28.37 -8.22
N GLY A 264 -11.90 28.54 -6.98
CA GLY A 264 -10.66 29.27 -6.66
C GLY A 264 -9.43 28.64 -7.33
N VAL A 265 -9.31 27.31 -7.29
CA VAL A 265 -8.26 26.54 -7.99
C VAL A 265 -8.39 26.74 -9.50
N TYR A 266 -9.61 26.63 -10.04
CA TYR A 266 -9.91 26.74 -11.46
C TYR A 266 -9.52 28.12 -12.04
N TRP A 267 -9.75 29.20 -11.30
CA TRP A 267 -9.33 30.55 -11.70
C TRP A 267 -7.81 30.76 -11.60
N ASN A 268 -7.13 30.02 -10.72
CA ASN A 268 -5.69 30.16 -10.48
C ASN A 268 -4.83 29.08 -11.17
N LEU A 269 -5.40 28.28 -12.08
CA LEU A 269 -4.65 27.23 -12.81
C LEU A 269 -3.41 27.77 -13.56
N GLU A 270 -3.42 29.03 -13.98
CA GLU A 270 -2.30 29.65 -14.69
C GLU A 270 -1.08 29.91 -13.80
N ARG A 271 -1.27 29.98 -12.48
CA ARG A 271 -0.20 30.21 -11.52
C ARG A 271 0.68 28.99 -11.27
N ILE A 272 0.26 27.80 -11.73
CA ILE A 272 1.04 26.57 -11.54
C ILE A 272 2.33 26.66 -12.37
N THR A 273 3.46 26.50 -11.69
CA THR A 273 4.77 26.57 -12.34
C THR A 273 5.02 25.35 -13.24
N THR A 274 5.77 25.55 -14.32
CA THR A 274 6.15 24.46 -15.25
C THR A 274 6.97 23.39 -14.54
N ALA A 275 7.80 23.77 -13.57
CA ALA A 275 8.56 22.83 -12.74
C ALA A 275 7.63 21.88 -11.98
N LYS A 276 6.53 22.39 -11.39
CA LYS A 276 5.55 21.55 -10.67
C LYS A 276 4.73 20.66 -11.58
N LEU A 277 4.36 21.13 -12.77
CA LEU A 277 3.70 20.28 -13.76
C LEU A 277 4.62 19.16 -14.24
N LYS A 278 5.91 19.44 -14.46
CA LYS A 278 6.91 18.41 -14.81
C LYS A 278 7.16 17.42 -13.67
N GLU A 279 7.23 17.90 -12.43
CA GLU A 279 7.36 17.04 -11.24
C GLU A 279 6.17 16.10 -11.10
N GLY A 280 4.94 16.62 -11.19
CA GLY A 280 3.71 15.81 -11.15
C GLY A 280 3.58 14.87 -12.35
N ALA A 281 3.99 15.30 -13.55
CA ALA A 281 4.05 14.44 -14.74
C ALA A 281 5.01 13.26 -14.57
N ALA A 282 6.19 13.51 -14.00
CA ALA A 282 7.16 12.46 -13.71
C ALA A 282 6.62 11.51 -12.65
N ALA A 283 6.07 12.02 -11.54
CA ALA A 283 5.46 11.20 -10.48
C ALA A 283 4.31 10.33 -11.03
N GLY A 284 3.41 10.94 -11.80
CA GLY A 284 2.32 10.23 -12.47
C GLY A 284 2.79 9.17 -13.46
N ALA A 285 3.84 9.43 -14.23
CA ALA A 285 4.44 8.45 -15.14
C ALA A 285 5.10 7.28 -14.39
N TYR A 286 5.76 7.53 -13.26
CA TYR A 286 6.31 6.47 -12.40
C TYR A 286 5.20 5.63 -11.77
N VAL A 287 4.12 6.25 -11.30
CA VAL A 287 2.95 5.54 -10.76
C VAL A 287 2.30 4.69 -11.85
N ALA A 288 2.03 5.27 -13.02
CA ALA A 288 1.45 4.56 -14.16
C ALA A 288 2.34 3.40 -14.63
N GLY A 289 3.64 3.65 -14.76
CA GLY A 289 4.62 2.62 -15.12
C GLY A 289 4.69 1.50 -14.08
N SER A 290 4.63 1.84 -12.79
CA SER A 290 4.61 0.85 -11.70
C SER A 290 3.32 0.04 -11.69
N LEU A 291 2.17 0.65 -12.00
CA LEU A 291 0.89 -0.05 -12.14
C LEU A 291 0.90 -0.99 -13.34
N MET A 292 1.40 -0.52 -14.49
CA MET A 292 1.53 -1.34 -15.72
C MET A 292 2.52 -2.49 -15.53
N SER A 293 3.62 -2.27 -14.82
CA SER A 293 4.59 -3.33 -14.51
C SER A 293 4.16 -4.20 -13.31
N MET A 294 3.00 -3.91 -12.72
CA MET A 294 2.50 -4.49 -11.47
C MET A 294 3.56 -4.49 -10.35
N ASP A 295 4.43 -3.47 -10.31
CA ASP A 295 5.44 -3.34 -9.28
C ASP A 295 4.90 -2.52 -8.11
N ALA A 296 4.20 -3.20 -7.19
CA ALA A 296 3.68 -2.58 -5.97
C ALA A 296 4.78 -1.91 -5.12
N SER A 297 6.04 -2.34 -5.26
CA SER A 297 7.16 -1.77 -4.51
C SER A 297 7.58 -0.41 -5.09
N GLU A 298 7.71 -0.30 -6.41
CA GLU A 298 7.96 0.98 -7.09
C GLU A 298 6.76 1.92 -7.01
N LEU A 299 5.53 1.38 -6.99
CA LEU A 299 4.33 2.15 -6.69
C LEU A 299 4.39 2.75 -5.28
N SER A 300 4.72 1.95 -4.27
CA SER A 300 4.85 2.43 -2.88
C SER A 300 5.98 3.48 -2.73
N ARG A 301 7.05 3.35 -3.52
CA ARG A 301 8.18 4.28 -3.52
C ARG A 301 7.86 5.60 -4.21
N SER A 302 7.15 5.54 -5.33
CA SER A 302 6.70 6.74 -6.07
C SER A 302 5.63 7.51 -5.29
N LEU A 303 4.72 6.82 -4.62
CA LEU A 303 3.72 7.41 -3.72
C LEU A 303 4.30 7.85 -2.36
N GLY A 304 5.45 7.32 -1.95
CA GLY A 304 6.09 7.61 -0.68
C GLY A 304 6.83 8.96 -0.61
N GLY A 305 6.81 9.76 -1.69
CA GLY A 305 7.55 11.00 -1.81
C GLY A 305 8.99 10.75 -2.27
N GLY A 306 9.28 11.18 -3.50
CA GLY A 306 10.60 11.06 -4.11
C GLY A 306 11.72 11.65 -3.25
N ARG A 307 12.93 11.06 -3.39
CA ARG A 307 14.19 11.40 -2.69
C ARG A 307 13.96 11.90 -1.26
N SER A 308 13.71 10.96 -0.34
CA SER A 308 14.14 11.17 1.04
C SER A 308 15.65 11.40 1.02
N SER A 309 16.06 12.67 0.92
CA SER A 309 17.38 13.09 1.36
C SER A 309 17.40 12.77 2.83
N GLY A 310 17.98 11.62 3.17
CA GLY A 310 18.10 11.17 4.55
C GLY A 310 18.96 12.16 5.32
N ASN A 311 18.32 13.22 5.83
CA ASN A 311 18.94 14.20 6.71
C ASN A 311 19.26 13.58 8.09
N ALA A 312 18.78 12.36 8.35
CA ALA A 312 19.10 11.58 9.53
C ALA A 312 20.61 11.26 9.56
N LYS A 313 21.35 11.98 10.42
CA LYS A 313 22.78 11.78 10.67
C LYS A 313 23.07 10.55 11.55
N ILE A 314 22.19 9.54 11.54
CA ILE A 314 22.42 8.32 12.32
C ILE A 314 23.61 7.59 11.69
N ARG A 315 24.67 7.49 12.48
CA ARG A 315 25.82 6.62 12.23
C ARG A 315 25.83 5.65 13.40
N LEU A 316 25.51 4.39 13.13
CA LEU A 316 25.90 3.37 14.08
C LEU A 316 27.43 3.37 14.05
N PRO A 317 28.12 3.58 15.19
CA PRO A 317 29.55 3.27 15.23
C PRO A 317 29.68 1.84 14.71
N LEU A 318 30.71 1.54 13.94
CA LEU A 318 31.00 0.15 13.59
C LEU A 318 31.25 -0.57 14.92
N VAL A 319 30.21 -1.16 15.54
CA VAL A 319 30.27 -1.86 16.85
C VAL A 319 31.06 -3.17 16.73
N PHE A 320 31.87 -3.30 15.68
CA PHE A 320 32.32 -4.53 15.09
C PHE A 320 33.81 -4.43 14.73
N HIS A 321 34.60 -3.86 15.62
CA HIS A 321 36.05 -3.88 15.52
C HIS A 321 36.57 -5.30 15.85
N GLY A 322 37.62 -5.74 15.16
CA GLY A 322 38.26 -7.04 15.36
C GLY A 322 37.65 -8.22 14.57
N GLY A 323 38.52 -9.17 14.23
CA GLY A 323 38.19 -10.40 13.49
C GLY A 323 38.85 -10.50 12.12
N THR A 324 38.67 -11.67 11.48
CA THR A 324 39.17 -11.96 10.12
C THR A 324 38.50 -11.06 9.07
N VAL A 325 39.13 -10.94 7.90
CA VAL A 325 38.59 -10.19 6.73
C VAL A 325 37.16 -10.64 6.41
N PHE A 326 36.89 -11.94 6.50
CA PHE A 326 35.58 -12.53 6.31
C PHE A 326 34.55 -12.02 7.33
N SER A 327 34.86 -12.10 8.62
CA SER A 327 33.97 -11.65 9.70
C SER A 327 33.70 -10.15 9.61
N ARG A 328 34.72 -9.36 9.30
CA ARG A 328 34.59 -7.91 9.10
C ARG A 328 33.62 -7.59 7.97
N SER A 329 33.73 -8.28 6.83
CA SER A 329 32.84 -8.08 5.68
C SER A 329 31.37 -8.38 6.00
N VAL A 330 31.11 -9.48 6.74
CA VAL A 330 29.75 -9.82 7.20
C VAL A 330 29.20 -8.75 8.14
N LYS A 331 30.00 -8.32 9.13
CA LYS A 331 29.59 -7.29 10.10
C LYS A 331 29.37 -5.92 9.42
N THR A 332 30.22 -5.55 8.47
CA THR A 332 30.08 -4.30 7.70
C THR A 332 28.79 -4.31 6.89
N LEU A 333 28.49 -5.40 6.18
CA LEU A 333 27.26 -5.51 5.40
C LEU A 333 26.04 -5.44 6.32
N LEU A 334 26.02 -6.21 7.43
CA LEU A 334 24.93 -6.15 8.41
C LEU A 334 24.74 -4.73 8.99
N SER A 335 25.83 -4.05 9.36
CA SER A 335 25.78 -2.66 9.86
C SER A 335 25.25 -1.67 8.81
N THR A 336 25.52 -1.93 7.54
CA THR A 336 25.02 -1.12 6.42
C THR A 336 23.49 -1.26 6.30
N HIS A 337 22.95 -2.48 6.39
CA HIS A 337 21.50 -2.68 6.40
C HIS A 337 20.83 -2.04 7.61
N ALA A 338 21.42 -2.22 8.81
CA ALA A 338 20.90 -1.62 10.03
C ALA A 338 20.91 -0.09 9.95
N THR A 339 22.00 0.53 9.50
CA THR A 339 22.09 1.99 9.35
C THR A 339 21.13 2.52 8.28
N MET A 340 20.98 1.84 7.14
CA MET A 340 20.00 2.21 6.11
C MET A 340 18.57 2.18 6.66
N ALA A 341 18.21 1.13 7.40
CA ALA A 341 16.88 1.01 8.00
C ALA A 341 16.63 2.09 9.06
N LEU A 342 17.59 2.34 9.96
CA LEU A 342 17.48 3.36 11.01
C LEU A 342 17.44 4.79 10.46
N ARG A 343 18.04 5.05 9.30
CA ARG A 343 17.91 6.35 8.61
C ARG A 343 16.53 6.58 8.00
N SER A 344 15.65 5.57 7.99
CA SER A 344 14.28 5.64 7.49
C SER A 344 13.25 5.41 8.61
N PRO A 345 13.18 6.28 9.64
CA PRO A 345 12.34 6.04 10.82
C PRO A 345 10.84 5.92 10.47
N LEU A 346 10.37 6.66 9.46
CA LEU A 346 8.98 6.55 8.99
C LEU A 346 8.67 5.16 8.39
N SER A 347 9.64 4.50 7.76
CA SER A 347 9.44 3.15 7.25
C SER A 347 9.34 2.14 8.39
N LEU A 348 10.16 2.30 9.43
CA LEU A 348 10.07 1.46 10.62
C LEU A 348 8.75 1.71 11.36
N LEU A 349 8.34 2.97 11.51
CA LEU A 349 7.07 3.32 12.15
C LEU A 349 5.88 2.75 11.36
N ARG A 350 5.91 2.79 10.02
CA ARG A 350 4.91 2.10 9.18
C ARG A 350 4.82 0.60 9.47
N VAL A 351 5.97 -0.08 9.64
CA VAL A 351 5.99 -1.51 10.01
C VAL A 351 5.36 -1.72 11.39
N LEU A 352 5.64 -0.86 12.37
CA LEU A 352 5.00 -0.92 13.69
C LEU A 352 3.48 -0.71 13.60
N VAL A 353 3.03 0.29 12.84
CA VAL A 353 1.60 0.56 12.63
C VAL A 353 0.92 -0.62 11.93
N LEU A 354 1.57 -1.23 10.93
CA LEU A 354 1.06 -2.45 10.28
C LEU A 354 0.94 -3.63 11.25
N ALA A 355 1.74 -3.70 12.32
CA ALA A 355 1.57 -4.70 13.39
C ALA A 355 0.34 -4.41 14.27
N ALA A 356 -0.04 -3.14 14.41
CA ALA A 356 -1.17 -2.71 15.24
C ALA A 356 -2.52 -2.83 14.51
N ILE A 357 -2.55 -2.80 13.17
CA ILE A 357 -3.81 -2.84 12.40
C ILE A 357 -4.66 -4.09 12.69
N PRO A 358 -4.12 -5.33 12.67
CA PRO A 358 -4.91 -6.52 13.00
C PRO A 358 -5.52 -6.47 14.40
N ALA A 359 -4.76 -5.95 15.38
CA ALA A 359 -5.24 -5.73 16.74
C ALA A 359 -6.32 -4.63 16.80
N SER A 360 -6.16 -3.55 16.04
CA SER A 360 -7.17 -2.48 15.95
C SER A 360 -8.50 -3.00 15.41
N LEU A 361 -8.45 -3.90 14.42
CA LEU A 361 -9.63 -4.52 13.82
C LEU A 361 -10.32 -5.46 14.81
N ALA A 362 -9.53 -6.25 15.54
CA ALA A 362 -10.03 -7.17 16.54
C ALA A 362 -10.69 -6.44 17.73
N ALA A 363 -10.26 -5.20 18.01
CA ALA A 363 -10.84 -4.36 19.04
C ALA A 363 -12.20 -3.75 18.66
N VAL A 364 -12.59 -3.74 17.38
CA VAL A 364 -13.85 -3.12 16.94
C VAL A 364 -15.04 -4.06 17.20
N GLN A 365 -16.10 -3.50 17.80
CA GLN A 365 -17.35 -4.22 18.02
C GLN A 365 -17.91 -4.77 16.69
N TYR A 366 -18.33 -6.04 16.69
CA TYR A 366 -18.90 -6.75 15.53
C TYR A 366 -17.96 -7.02 14.33
N LEU A 367 -16.71 -6.52 14.34
CA LEU A 367 -15.70 -6.80 13.31
C LEU A 367 -14.65 -7.84 13.72
N GLY A 368 -14.74 -8.38 14.95
CA GLY A 368 -13.84 -9.39 15.52
C GLY A 368 -13.97 -10.79 14.91
N ASN A 369 -14.13 -10.90 13.59
CA ASN A 369 -14.19 -12.16 12.84
C ASN A 369 -12.77 -12.67 12.53
N ALA A 370 -12.49 -13.93 12.87
CA ALA A 370 -11.18 -14.56 12.70
C ALA A 370 -10.69 -14.54 11.24
N VAL A 371 -11.59 -14.74 10.27
CA VAL A 371 -11.26 -14.77 8.83
C VAL A 371 -10.87 -13.37 8.35
N LEU A 372 -11.62 -12.35 8.76
CA LEU A 372 -11.32 -10.95 8.44
C LEU A 372 -9.96 -10.55 9.01
N ILE A 373 -9.71 -10.87 10.29
CA ILE A 373 -8.42 -10.63 10.96
C ILE A 373 -7.30 -11.38 10.24
N ALA A 374 -7.50 -12.64 9.85
CA ALA A 374 -6.51 -13.45 9.13
C ALA A 374 -6.14 -12.83 7.76
N VAL A 375 -7.14 -12.39 6.99
CA VAL A 375 -6.91 -11.73 5.69
C VAL A 375 -6.17 -10.41 5.86
N VAL A 376 -6.60 -9.57 6.80
CA VAL A 376 -5.94 -8.30 7.10
C VAL A 376 -4.51 -8.52 7.61
N LEU A 377 -4.30 -9.54 8.45
CA LEU A 377 -3.00 -9.91 8.97
C LEU A 377 -2.06 -10.35 7.84
N TYR A 378 -2.53 -11.15 6.89
CA TYR A 378 -1.74 -11.52 5.71
C TYR A 378 -1.30 -10.29 4.91
N PHE A 379 -2.22 -9.37 4.60
CA PHE A 379 -1.87 -8.13 3.89
C PHE A 379 -0.90 -7.26 4.71
N CYS A 380 -1.14 -7.09 6.01
CA CYS A 380 -0.26 -6.32 6.89
C CYS A 380 1.15 -6.94 6.95
N ALA A 381 1.24 -8.27 7.05
CA ALA A 381 2.51 -8.98 7.02
C ALA A 381 3.23 -8.80 5.68
N HIS A 382 2.50 -8.85 4.56
CA HIS A 382 3.07 -8.65 3.23
C HIS A 382 3.56 -7.20 3.04
N PHE A 383 2.79 -6.20 3.46
CA PHE A 383 3.21 -4.79 3.41
C PHE A 383 4.37 -4.48 4.37
N ALA A 384 4.41 -5.12 5.55
CA ALA A 384 5.53 -5.01 6.47
C ALA A 384 6.79 -5.66 5.88
N ALA A 385 6.64 -6.85 5.29
CA ALA A 385 7.70 -7.58 4.61
C ALA A 385 8.30 -6.78 3.45
N THR A 386 7.45 -6.17 2.62
CA THR A 386 7.89 -5.33 1.50
C THR A 386 8.56 -4.04 1.95
N SER A 387 8.16 -3.47 3.10
CA SER A 387 8.82 -2.30 3.70
C SER A 387 10.20 -2.64 4.25
N LEU A 388 10.33 -3.75 5.00
CA LEU A 388 11.63 -4.20 5.54
C LEU A 388 12.59 -4.71 4.45
N GLY A 389 12.06 -5.19 3.32
CA GLY A 389 12.84 -5.61 2.16
C GLY A 389 13.50 -4.48 1.36
N ALA A 390 13.27 -3.20 1.70
CA ALA A 390 13.81 -2.06 0.96
C ALA A 390 15.35 -2.06 0.87
N THR A 391 16.03 -2.44 1.94
CA THR A 391 17.50 -2.48 1.97
C THR A 391 18.06 -3.63 1.12
N ALA A 392 17.40 -4.80 1.13
CA ALA A 392 17.74 -5.92 0.27
C ALA A 392 17.52 -5.61 -1.22
N ARG A 393 16.45 -4.86 -1.55
CA ARG A 393 16.22 -4.37 -2.92
C ARG A 393 17.29 -3.39 -3.38
N PHE A 394 17.75 -2.51 -2.48
CA PHE A 394 18.84 -1.59 -2.79
C PHE A 394 20.13 -2.35 -3.14
N ALA A 395 20.45 -3.42 -2.41
CA ALA A 395 21.58 -4.28 -2.73
C ALA A 395 21.40 -5.00 -4.09
N ASN A 396 20.19 -5.53 -4.37
CA ASN A 396 19.87 -6.13 -5.66
C ASN A 396 20.02 -5.14 -6.84
N GLY A 397 19.66 -3.87 -6.63
CA GLY A 397 19.82 -2.82 -7.63
C GLY A 397 21.27 -2.37 -7.86
N ASN A 398 22.17 -2.63 -6.90
CA ASN A 398 23.58 -2.24 -6.95
C ASN A 398 24.51 -3.42 -6.60
N PRO A 399 24.55 -4.48 -7.43
CA PRO A 399 25.32 -5.69 -7.13
C PRO A 399 26.83 -5.45 -7.05
N ALA A 400 27.33 -4.35 -7.63
CA ALA A 400 28.73 -3.96 -7.54
C ALA A 400 29.21 -3.77 -6.08
N VAL A 401 28.33 -3.29 -5.19
CA VAL A 401 28.66 -3.10 -3.76
C VAL A 401 28.90 -4.45 -3.07
N ASP A 402 28.09 -5.44 -3.41
CA ASP A 402 28.23 -6.80 -2.88
C ASP A 402 29.48 -7.51 -3.43
N MET A 403 29.88 -7.19 -4.67
CA MET A 403 31.09 -7.74 -5.31
C MET A 403 32.41 -7.19 -4.74
N LEU A 404 32.38 -6.00 -4.10
CA LEU A 404 33.56 -5.44 -3.43
C LEU A 404 33.90 -6.19 -2.12
N MET A 405 32.95 -6.95 -1.58
CA MET A 405 33.17 -7.73 -0.37
C MET A 405 33.79 -9.09 -0.72
N PRO A 406 34.82 -9.55 0.01
CA PRO A 406 35.43 -10.87 -0.16
C PRO A 406 34.54 -11.99 0.41
N LEU A 407 33.29 -12.08 -0.05
CA LEU A 407 32.28 -13.03 0.40
C LEU A 407 31.67 -13.78 -0.79
N PRO A 408 31.46 -15.10 -0.68
CA PRO A 408 30.73 -15.83 -1.71
C PRO A 408 29.25 -15.39 -1.73
N ALA A 409 28.65 -15.35 -2.92
CA ALA A 409 27.29 -14.86 -3.13
C ALA A 409 26.22 -15.49 -2.22
N LYS A 410 26.38 -16.79 -1.88
CA LYS A 410 25.47 -17.48 -0.94
C LYS A 410 25.50 -16.86 0.46
N ILE A 411 26.69 -16.45 0.92
CA ILE A 411 26.87 -15.86 2.25
C ILE A 411 26.34 -14.44 2.24
N VAL A 412 26.68 -13.64 1.23
CA VAL A 412 26.10 -12.29 1.04
C VAL A 412 24.57 -12.34 1.10
N ARG A 413 23.96 -13.29 0.38
CA ARG A 413 22.52 -13.50 0.40
C ARG A 413 21.95 -13.86 1.78
N ARG A 414 22.67 -14.66 2.57
CA ARG A 414 22.30 -14.98 3.96
C ARG A 414 22.48 -13.80 4.90
N VAL A 415 23.43 -12.90 4.66
CA VAL A 415 23.57 -11.68 5.46
C VAL A 415 22.41 -10.71 5.16
N HIS A 416 22.01 -10.58 3.89
CA HIS A 416 20.81 -9.83 3.48
C HIS A 416 19.50 -10.34 4.12
N TYR A 417 19.44 -11.61 4.51
CA TYR A 417 18.30 -12.22 5.21
C TYR A 417 18.16 -11.75 6.67
N VAL A 418 19.27 -11.51 7.37
CA VAL A 418 19.28 -11.33 8.83
C VAL A 418 18.38 -10.16 9.26
N TRP A 419 18.51 -9.01 8.58
CA TRP A 419 17.76 -7.82 8.97
C TRP A 419 16.24 -7.98 8.76
N PRO A 420 15.73 -8.40 7.59
CA PRO A 420 14.31 -8.67 7.45
C PRO A 420 13.79 -9.79 8.35
N ALA A 421 14.58 -10.83 8.63
CA ALA A 421 14.18 -11.90 9.55
C ALA A 421 13.97 -11.36 10.97
N VAL A 422 14.93 -10.59 11.51
CA VAL A 422 14.79 -9.94 12.82
C VAL A 422 13.59 -8.99 12.82
N GLY A 423 13.46 -8.14 11.81
CA GLY A 423 12.36 -7.19 11.70
C GLY A 423 10.98 -7.86 11.65
N MET A 424 10.83 -8.94 10.88
CA MET A 424 9.57 -9.68 10.79
C MET A 424 9.27 -10.50 12.04
N THR A 425 10.29 -11.01 12.75
CA THR A 425 10.10 -11.66 14.06
C THR A 425 9.62 -10.66 15.11
N VAL A 426 10.21 -9.47 15.17
CA VAL A 426 9.76 -8.38 16.06
C VAL A 426 8.34 -7.95 15.69
N TRP A 427 8.06 -7.78 14.39
CA TRP A 427 6.72 -7.48 13.89
C TRP A 427 5.69 -8.54 14.32
N ALA A 428 6.00 -9.83 14.16
CA ALA A 428 5.13 -10.93 14.55
C ALA A 428 4.91 -10.94 16.07
N ALA A 429 5.97 -10.78 16.86
CA ALA A 429 5.88 -10.71 18.32
C ALA A 429 4.96 -9.55 18.78
N MET A 430 5.09 -8.36 18.18
CA MET A 430 4.22 -7.22 18.51
C MET A 430 2.78 -7.44 18.05
N CYS A 431 2.57 -7.88 16.82
CA CYS A 431 1.22 -8.10 16.27
C CYS A 431 0.44 -9.13 17.11
N PHE A 432 1.04 -10.28 17.37
CA PHE A 432 0.39 -11.35 18.16
C PHE A 432 0.40 -11.07 19.66
N GLY A 433 1.36 -10.28 20.16
CA GLY A 433 1.35 -9.77 21.53
C GLY A 433 0.17 -8.82 21.77
N LEU A 434 -0.10 -7.92 20.81
CA LEU A 434 -1.27 -7.04 20.88
C LEU A 434 -2.58 -7.82 20.77
N LEU A 435 -2.67 -8.81 19.87
CA LEU A 435 -3.84 -9.68 19.78
C LEU A 435 -4.06 -10.44 21.10
N LEU A 436 -3.01 -11.04 21.67
CA LEU A 436 -3.07 -11.72 22.96
C LEU A 436 -3.52 -10.76 24.09
N ALA A 437 -3.00 -9.54 24.12
CA ALA A 437 -3.37 -8.52 25.10
C ALA A 437 -4.83 -8.04 24.97
N LEU A 438 -5.44 -8.20 23.80
CA LEU A 438 -6.86 -7.94 23.54
C LEU A 438 -7.74 -9.18 23.74
N GLY A 439 -7.19 -10.28 24.25
CA GLY A 439 -7.91 -11.53 24.48
C GLY A 439 -8.20 -12.32 23.19
N VAL A 440 -7.46 -12.04 22.12
CA VAL A 440 -7.60 -12.65 20.79
C VAL A 440 -6.44 -13.62 20.57
N GLY A 441 -6.72 -14.91 20.73
CA GLY A 441 -5.75 -15.99 20.56
C GLY A 441 -5.17 -16.51 21.88
N SER A 442 -4.09 -17.31 21.78
CA SER A 442 -3.46 -17.99 22.92
C SER A 442 -1.95 -17.70 22.98
N PRO A 443 -1.28 -17.88 24.14
CA PRO A 443 0.18 -17.76 24.23
C PRO A 443 0.91 -18.70 23.26
N ALA A 444 0.34 -19.87 22.99
CA ALA A 444 0.84 -20.82 22.00
C ALA A 444 0.85 -20.22 20.58
N LEU A 445 -0.17 -19.42 20.22
CA LEU A 445 -0.27 -18.77 18.91
C LEU A 445 0.81 -17.69 18.75
N LEU A 446 1.11 -16.95 19.82
CA LEU A 446 2.21 -15.99 19.84
C LEU A 446 3.55 -16.67 19.57
N VAL A 447 3.82 -17.79 20.25
CA VAL A 447 5.07 -18.55 20.02
C VAL A 447 5.13 -19.05 18.57
N LEU A 448 4.03 -19.61 18.05
CA LEU A 448 3.94 -20.06 16.66
C LEU A 448 4.22 -18.92 15.66
N ALA A 449 3.68 -17.73 15.91
CA ALA A 449 3.90 -16.55 15.07
C ALA A 449 5.35 -16.05 15.13
N ILE A 450 6.00 -16.07 16.29
CA ILE A 450 7.42 -15.76 16.43
C ILE A 450 8.26 -16.73 15.59
N LEU A 451 7.92 -18.02 15.57
CA LEU A 451 8.57 -19.02 14.72
C LEU A 451 8.32 -18.81 13.22
N ALA A 452 7.21 -18.14 12.85
CA ALA A 452 6.91 -17.75 11.47
C ALA A 452 7.70 -16.51 11.01
N GLY A 453 8.12 -15.64 11.93
CA GLY A 453 8.87 -14.41 11.67
C GLY A 453 10.10 -14.58 10.76
N PRO A 454 11.00 -15.55 11.03
CA PRO A 454 12.13 -15.82 10.15
C PRO A 454 11.69 -16.30 8.74
N GLY A 455 10.61 -17.07 8.63
CA GLY A 455 10.04 -17.51 7.35
C GLY A 455 9.53 -16.33 6.52
N LEU A 456 8.86 -15.38 7.17
CA LEU A 456 8.50 -14.08 6.59
C LEU A 456 9.75 -13.31 6.14
N GLY A 457 10.83 -13.33 6.92
CA GLY A 457 12.15 -12.84 6.51
C GLY A 457 12.63 -13.45 5.18
N GLY A 458 12.46 -14.76 5.00
CA GLY A 458 12.78 -15.46 3.75
C GLY A 458 11.91 -14.99 2.57
N ALA A 459 10.61 -14.80 2.83
CA ALA A 459 9.67 -14.22 1.86
C ALA A 459 10.06 -12.79 1.45
N THR A 460 10.46 -11.95 2.40
CA THR A 460 10.91 -10.58 2.10
C THR A 460 12.12 -10.58 1.17
N LEU A 461 13.08 -11.48 1.42
CA LEU A 461 14.32 -11.57 0.66
C LEU A 461 14.06 -12.09 -0.75
N ARG A 462 13.15 -13.07 -0.87
CA ARG A 462 12.70 -13.58 -2.17
C ARG A 462 12.00 -12.49 -2.98
N ALA A 463 11.14 -11.69 -2.34
CA ALA A 463 10.47 -10.56 -2.97
C ALA A 463 11.46 -9.45 -3.37
N ALA A 464 12.49 -9.21 -2.57
CA ALA A 464 13.49 -8.16 -2.80
C ALA A 464 14.40 -8.45 -4.00
N PHE A 465 14.71 -9.73 -4.22
CA PHE A 465 15.56 -10.20 -5.32
C PHE A 465 14.75 -10.96 -6.38
N ARG A 466 13.51 -10.51 -6.62
CA ARG A 466 12.71 -11.02 -7.74
C ARG A 466 13.42 -10.70 -9.07
N PRO A 467 13.34 -11.58 -10.07
CA PRO A 467 13.84 -11.27 -11.41
C PRO A 467 13.02 -10.12 -12.00
N ALA A 468 13.69 -9.18 -12.67
CA ALA A 468 13.00 -8.16 -13.45
C ALA A 468 12.21 -8.81 -14.61
N PRO A 469 11.06 -8.23 -15.00
CA PRO A 469 10.36 -8.63 -16.22
C PRO A 469 11.30 -8.53 -17.43
N ASP A 470 11.21 -9.50 -18.34
CA ASP A 470 12.03 -9.47 -19.56
C ASP A 470 11.33 -8.63 -20.62
N TRP A 471 11.82 -7.41 -20.81
CA TRP A 471 11.31 -6.45 -21.78
C TRP A 471 11.79 -6.74 -23.21
N ASN A 472 12.77 -7.63 -23.39
CA ASN A 472 13.28 -8.02 -24.72
C ASN A 472 12.45 -9.15 -25.33
N MET A 473 11.68 -9.86 -24.52
CA MET A 473 10.79 -10.92 -24.97
C MET A 473 9.47 -10.33 -25.46
N PRO A 474 8.85 -10.91 -26.50
CA PRO A 474 7.59 -10.41 -27.03
C PRO A 474 6.54 -10.36 -25.91
N ALA A 475 5.91 -9.20 -25.73
CA ALA A 475 4.89 -9.02 -24.71
C ALA A 475 3.74 -10.01 -24.94
N VAL A 476 3.21 -10.58 -23.86
CA VAL A 476 2.02 -11.43 -23.94
C VAL A 476 0.85 -10.50 -24.16
N ALA A 477 0.14 -10.68 -25.28
CA ALA A 477 -1.11 -10.00 -25.50
C ALA A 477 -2.11 -10.47 -24.45
N THR A 478 -2.52 -9.57 -23.56
CA THR A 478 -3.63 -9.80 -22.64
C THR A 478 -4.72 -8.78 -22.95
N ALA A 479 -5.95 -9.13 -22.58
CA ALA A 479 -7.07 -8.19 -22.54
C ALA A 479 -6.88 -7.20 -21.38
N SER A 480 -5.84 -6.39 -21.46
CA SER A 480 -5.49 -5.27 -20.56
C SER A 480 -4.33 -4.48 -21.17
N GLY A 481 -3.84 -4.94 -22.32
CA GLY A 481 -2.68 -4.44 -23.03
C GLY A 481 -1.55 -5.48 -23.05
N PRO A 482 -0.46 -5.18 -23.75
CA PRO A 482 0.71 -6.03 -23.77
C PRO A 482 1.36 -6.06 -22.37
N ILE A 483 1.37 -7.23 -21.72
CA ILE A 483 2.08 -7.45 -20.45
C ILE A 483 3.44 -8.09 -20.75
N PRO A 484 4.56 -7.53 -20.26
CA PRO A 484 5.88 -8.13 -20.51
C PRO A 484 5.97 -9.52 -19.88
N THR A 485 6.64 -10.43 -20.59
CA THR A 485 6.76 -11.82 -20.11
C THR A 485 7.42 -11.87 -18.73
N GLY A 486 6.83 -12.64 -17.83
CA GLY A 486 7.32 -12.77 -16.46
C GLY A 486 6.88 -11.68 -15.48
N ALA A 487 6.11 -10.66 -15.88
CA ALA A 487 5.58 -9.65 -14.95
C ALA A 487 4.66 -10.26 -13.88
N VAL A 488 3.70 -11.11 -14.27
CA VAL A 488 2.82 -11.82 -13.33
C VAL A 488 3.63 -12.67 -12.36
N ARG A 489 4.66 -13.36 -12.86
CA ARG A 489 5.58 -14.13 -12.02
C ARG A 489 6.32 -13.22 -11.05
N ALA A 490 6.82 -12.07 -11.50
CA ALA A 490 7.51 -11.10 -10.65
C ALA A 490 6.59 -10.53 -9.57
N PHE A 491 5.31 -10.32 -9.87
CA PHE A 491 4.28 -9.88 -8.91
C PHE A 491 4.00 -10.93 -7.83
N LEU A 492 3.85 -12.20 -8.24
CA LEU A 492 3.55 -13.30 -7.31
C LEU A 492 4.76 -13.73 -6.46
N VAL A 493 5.99 -13.35 -6.85
CA VAL A 493 7.21 -13.66 -6.08
C VAL A 493 7.27 -12.79 -4.82
N GLY A 494 6.99 -13.41 -3.68
CA GLY A 494 6.94 -12.74 -2.39
C GLY A 494 5.63 -13.03 -1.65
N PRO A 495 4.48 -12.54 -2.15
CA PRO A 495 3.17 -12.84 -1.55
C PRO A 495 2.95 -14.35 -1.36
N ASP A 496 3.37 -15.15 -2.34
CA ASP A 496 3.29 -16.62 -2.29
C ASP A 496 3.99 -17.20 -1.06
N LEU A 497 5.24 -16.81 -0.81
CA LEU A 497 6.04 -17.32 0.29
C LEU A 497 5.61 -16.71 1.64
N THR A 498 5.10 -15.47 1.63
CA THR A 498 4.47 -14.84 2.79
C THR A 498 3.25 -15.66 3.23
N LEU A 499 2.38 -16.04 2.28
CA LEU A 499 1.20 -16.86 2.56
C LEU A 499 1.61 -18.23 3.09
N ILE A 500 2.54 -18.91 2.43
CA ILE A 500 3.03 -20.23 2.86
C ILE A 500 3.62 -20.17 4.28
N SER A 501 4.39 -19.13 4.59
CA SER A 501 5.02 -18.98 5.92
C SER A 501 4.02 -18.65 7.02
N LEU A 502 2.90 -17.99 6.68
CA LEU A 502 1.83 -17.66 7.63
C LEU A 502 0.73 -18.71 7.72
N LEU A 503 0.66 -19.63 6.76
CA LEU A 503 -0.46 -20.56 6.63
C LEU A 503 -0.78 -21.32 7.93
N PRO A 504 0.18 -21.91 8.68
CA PRO A 504 -0.13 -22.56 9.95
C PRO A 504 -0.69 -21.58 11.00
N VAL A 505 -0.13 -20.38 11.07
CA VAL A 505 -0.58 -19.33 12.00
C VAL A 505 -2.00 -18.86 11.66
N LEU A 506 -2.31 -18.64 10.38
CA LEU A 506 -3.64 -18.24 9.91
C LEU A 506 -4.67 -19.34 10.19
N ILE A 507 -4.33 -20.61 9.94
CA ILE A 507 -5.21 -21.74 10.24
C ILE A 507 -5.48 -21.82 11.74
N CYS A 508 -4.45 -21.71 12.59
CA CYS A 508 -4.61 -21.74 14.05
C CYS A 508 -5.42 -20.56 14.59
N LEU A 509 -5.28 -19.38 13.97
CA LEU A 509 -6.09 -18.20 14.31
C LEU A 509 -7.57 -18.44 13.95
N ILE A 510 -7.84 -18.98 12.76
CA ILE A 510 -9.21 -19.26 12.29
C ILE A 510 -9.86 -20.41 13.07
N SER A 511 -9.09 -21.43 13.44
CA SER A 511 -9.58 -22.56 14.24
C SER A 511 -9.78 -22.21 15.72
N GLY A 512 -9.20 -21.10 16.20
CA GLY A 512 -9.26 -20.72 17.61
C GLY A 512 -8.40 -21.60 18.53
N GLY A 513 -7.50 -22.43 17.98
CA GLY A 513 -6.69 -23.37 18.75
C GLY A 513 -5.38 -23.73 18.05
N VAL A 514 -4.34 -24.01 18.85
CA VAL A 514 -3.00 -24.36 18.36
C VAL A 514 -2.71 -25.82 18.67
N PRO A 515 -2.87 -26.74 17.72
CA PRO A 515 -2.51 -28.14 17.94
C PRO A 515 -0.98 -28.28 18.05
N PRO A 516 -0.45 -29.20 18.88
CA PRO A 516 1.01 -29.38 19.04
C PRO A 516 1.78 -29.65 17.74
N ILE A 517 1.12 -30.26 16.75
CA ILE A 517 1.71 -30.52 15.42
C ILE A 517 1.97 -29.25 14.60
N ALA A 518 1.34 -28.12 14.95
CA ALA A 518 1.55 -26.85 14.27
C ALA A 518 3.00 -26.33 14.44
N PHE A 519 3.64 -26.59 15.59
CA PHE A 519 5.01 -26.14 15.86
C PHE A 519 6.06 -26.75 14.92
N PRO A 520 6.18 -28.09 14.80
CA PRO A 520 7.14 -28.69 13.86
C PRO A 520 6.78 -28.36 12.40
N ALA A 521 5.50 -28.26 12.05
CA ALA A 521 5.07 -27.85 10.72
C ALA A 521 5.53 -26.41 10.39
N GLN A 522 5.34 -25.47 11.32
CA GLN A 522 5.78 -24.09 11.16
C GLN A 522 7.31 -23.98 11.06
N LEU A 523 8.06 -24.71 11.89
CA LEU A 523 9.52 -24.76 11.80
C LEU A 523 9.97 -25.29 10.44
N GLY A 524 9.34 -26.37 9.94
CA GLY A 524 9.62 -26.92 8.62
C GLY A 524 9.37 -25.90 7.51
N LEU A 525 8.24 -25.20 7.52
CA LEU A 525 7.92 -24.17 6.55
C LEU A 525 8.86 -22.96 6.63
N THR A 526 9.22 -22.53 7.84
CA THR A 526 10.21 -21.46 8.06
C THR A 526 11.58 -21.86 7.51
N LEU A 527 12.02 -23.10 7.70
CA LEU A 527 13.28 -23.61 7.14
C LEU A 527 13.23 -23.68 5.60
N ILE A 528 12.11 -24.12 5.02
CA ILE A 528 11.90 -24.13 3.57
C ILE A 528 11.93 -22.70 3.03
N ALA A 529 11.24 -21.76 3.68
CA ALA A 529 11.21 -20.36 3.28
C ALA A 529 12.60 -19.71 3.36
N TYR A 530 13.38 -20.01 4.40
CA TYR A 530 14.77 -19.58 4.52
C TYR A 530 15.64 -20.17 3.40
N ALA A 531 15.58 -21.48 3.18
CA ALA A 531 16.36 -22.16 2.15
C ALA A 531 16.02 -21.63 0.75
N TRP A 532 14.75 -21.37 0.48
CA TRP A 532 14.28 -20.88 -0.81
C TRP A 532 14.60 -19.40 -1.01
N GLY A 533 14.39 -18.55 0.01
CA GLY A 533 14.67 -17.12 -0.04
C GLY A 533 16.16 -16.79 -0.16
N THR A 534 17.02 -17.63 0.45
CA THR A 534 18.49 -17.49 0.38
C THR A 534 19.13 -18.23 -0.80
N HIS A 535 18.34 -18.91 -1.63
CA HIS A 535 18.85 -19.63 -2.78
C HIS A 535 19.35 -18.65 -3.86
N VAL A 536 20.63 -18.77 -4.22
CA VAL A 536 21.24 -18.00 -5.32
C VAL A 536 21.18 -18.84 -6.59
N ARG A 537 20.42 -18.37 -7.59
CA ARG A 537 20.40 -19.01 -8.92
C ARG A 537 21.74 -18.76 -9.61
N LYS A 538 22.36 -19.81 -10.14
CA LYS A 538 23.52 -19.67 -11.03
C LYS A 538 23.06 -19.03 -12.34
N PRO A 539 23.74 -17.98 -12.86
CA PRO A 539 23.39 -17.38 -14.14
C PRO A 539 23.50 -18.42 -15.25
N LYS A 540 22.57 -18.39 -16.22
CA LYS A 540 22.56 -19.33 -17.36
C LYS A 540 23.87 -19.29 -18.16
N SER A 541 24.55 -18.14 -18.25
CA SER A 541 25.88 -18.01 -18.90
C SER A 541 26.97 -18.86 -18.23
N ALA A 542 26.86 -19.16 -16.93
CA ALA A 542 27.79 -20.05 -16.25
C ALA A 542 27.50 -21.55 -16.51
N LYS A 543 26.29 -21.89 -16.96
CA LYS A 543 25.98 -23.25 -17.44
C LYS A 543 26.52 -23.52 -18.85
N SER A 544 26.79 -22.47 -19.64
CA SER A 544 27.38 -22.59 -20.97
C SER A 544 28.91 -22.41 -20.98
N GLY A 545 29.57 -22.42 -19.82
CA GLY A 545 31.04 -22.40 -19.71
C GLY A 545 31.74 -21.09 -20.11
N GLY A 546 30.98 -20.04 -20.43
CA GLY A 546 31.52 -18.75 -20.86
C GLY A 546 31.55 -17.74 -19.74
N LEU A 547 32.74 -17.37 -19.26
CA LEU A 547 32.92 -16.12 -18.50
C LEU A 547 32.45 -14.98 -19.42
N PHE A 548 31.44 -14.21 -19.00
CA PHE A 548 30.81 -13.12 -19.79
C PHE A 548 29.95 -13.50 -20.99
N GLY A 549 29.48 -14.76 -21.09
CA GLY A 549 28.55 -15.14 -22.18
C GLY A 549 29.19 -15.20 -23.56
N MET A 550 30.52 -15.14 -23.64
CA MET A 550 31.24 -15.55 -24.84
C MET A 550 31.26 -17.09 -24.88
N PRO A 551 30.89 -17.73 -26.00
CA PRO A 551 31.07 -19.17 -26.15
C PRO A 551 32.57 -19.51 -25.95
N PRO A 552 32.90 -20.66 -25.34
CA PRO A 552 34.29 -21.06 -25.17
C PRO A 552 34.97 -21.07 -26.54
N VAL A 553 36.05 -20.28 -26.68
CA VAL A 553 36.87 -20.29 -27.89
C VAL A 553 37.35 -21.72 -28.09
N PRO A 554 37.03 -22.37 -29.23
CA PRO A 554 37.51 -23.72 -29.48
C PRO A 554 39.03 -23.68 -29.53
N VAL A 555 39.66 -24.38 -28.58
CA VAL A 555 41.09 -24.65 -28.63
C VAL A 555 41.28 -25.57 -29.84
N GLN A 556 41.80 -25.02 -30.94
CA GLN A 556 42.28 -25.85 -32.05
C GLN A 556 43.41 -26.73 -31.51
N LYS A 557 43.23 -28.03 -31.63
CA LYS A 557 44.26 -29.03 -31.35
C LYS A 557 45.21 -29.14 -32.52
#